data_AF-A0A8H7PPZ5-F1
#
_entry.id   AF-A0A8H7PPZ5-F1
#
_cell.length_a   1.000
_cell.length_b   1.000
_cell.length_c   1.000
_cell.angle_alpha   90.00
_cell.angle_beta   90.00
_cell.angle_gamma   90.00
#
_symmetry.space_group_name_H-M   'P 1'
#
loop_
_entity.id
_entity.type
_entity.pdbx_description
1 polymer ?
#
loop_
_entity_poly.entity_id
_entity_poly.type
_entity_poly.pdbx_seq_one_letter_code
_entity_poly.pdbx_strand_id
1 'polypeptide(L)'
;MSSKDSSPPSTLYSSELEKKNEKTDVEIANIEEIGLKESVFDDPNLAEYYKPIPEYEGYHRFDPTAVWTAEEERVLVRKIDWRIMAWCCLMFIALQLDRGNIGNALTDNFLPDLGLTTNDYNLGQTIFYICFLLMELPSQLISKKLGPDNWIPIQMTLWSIVAMCQFRLNGRASFFATRALLGALEGGFIPDIVLYLSYFYKGNELPVRLSFFWVSLTSTTIIGSFLAYGILHLRGVAGWAGWRYLFLIEGSITLVLGIVSFFYLPPSPTQTKGWLRGKNGWFTEREEIIMVNRVLRDDPSKGDMNNRQAVGLKDLWRSLCDYDNWGLYLIGLLAYVPATPPAVYLTLTLKSLGFGTFNSNLLTIPSQVLFIINNIALSYFSRWSKERSLTSMMAVVWSLPFLIALELLPGDINPWVKWAIVSLLVAYPYCHPILVGWNSINSNTVRTRTVSAAVYNIMVQLGSIISSNIYTADDAPLYRRGNKILIGICVFDIFLFIGVKFYYIWRNKSKAQKWDVMTTEEKANYLATTTDLGNKRLDFRFHH
;
A
#
# COMPACT_ATOMS: atom_id res chain seq x y z
N MET A 1 -0.34 -71.61 -37.60
CA MET A 1 -1.34 -70.61 -38.06
C MET A 1 -2.54 -70.75 -37.12
N SER A 2 -2.57 -70.00 -36.01
CA SER A 2 -3.07 -68.60 -35.87
C SER A 2 -4.60 -68.56 -36.00
N SER A 3 -5.41 -67.96 -35.12
CA SER A 3 -5.22 -67.12 -33.93
C SER A 3 -6.60 -67.04 -33.25
N LYS A 4 -6.68 -67.17 -31.92
CA LYS A 4 -7.86 -66.83 -31.13
C LYS A 4 -7.59 -65.54 -30.37
N ASP A 5 -8.52 -64.61 -30.49
CA ASP A 5 -8.63 -63.38 -29.71
C ASP A 5 -8.61 -63.65 -28.21
N SER A 6 -7.81 -62.87 -27.49
CA SER A 6 -7.94 -62.68 -26.04
C SER A 6 -7.60 -61.24 -25.70
N SER A 7 -8.64 -60.43 -25.47
CA SER A 7 -8.54 -59.15 -24.77
C SER A 7 -8.23 -59.38 -23.28
N PRO A 8 -7.32 -58.60 -22.65
CA PRO A 8 -7.16 -58.62 -21.20
C PRO A 8 -8.12 -57.62 -20.52
N PRO A 9 -8.46 -57.82 -19.23
CA PRO A 9 -9.53 -57.12 -18.54
C PRO A 9 -9.09 -55.73 -18.04
N SER A 10 -9.81 -54.69 -18.46
CA SER A 10 -9.57 -53.28 -18.15
C SER A 10 -10.20 -52.77 -16.84
N THR A 11 -10.58 -53.66 -15.92
CA THR A 11 -11.41 -53.29 -14.75
C THR A 11 -10.68 -53.28 -13.40
N LEU A 12 -9.38 -53.59 -13.35
CA LEU A 12 -8.61 -53.54 -12.09
C LEU A 12 -7.82 -52.24 -11.90
N TYR A 13 -7.37 -51.60 -12.98
CA TYR A 13 -6.57 -50.36 -12.92
C TYR A 13 -7.40 -49.09 -12.64
N SER A 14 -8.70 -49.07 -12.98
CA SER A 14 -9.58 -47.95 -12.68
C SER A 14 -9.96 -47.88 -11.20
N SER A 15 -10.07 -49.03 -10.52
CA SER A 15 -10.49 -49.09 -9.11
C SER A 15 -9.41 -48.64 -8.11
N GLU A 16 -8.13 -48.74 -8.46
CA GLU A 16 -7.02 -48.23 -7.62
C GLU A 16 -6.75 -46.73 -7.82
N LEU A 17 -7.06 -46.20 -9.01
CA LEU A 17 -6.98 -44.76 -9.30
C LEU A 17 -8.20 -44.00 -8.76
N GLU A 18 -9.39 -44.61 -8.75
CA GLU A 18 -10.58 -44.04 -8.10
C GLU A 18 -10.45 -44.05 -6.56
N LYS A 19 -9.82 -45.08 -5.97
CA LYS A 19 -9.52 -45.11 -4.53
C LYS A 19 -8.49 -44.06 -4.06
N LYS A 20 -7.74 -43.45 -4.97
CA LYS A 20 -6.82 -42.34 -4.64
C LYS A 20 -7.47 -40.95 -4.76
N ASN A 21 -8.67 -40.87 -5.32
CA ASN A 21 -9.43 -39.63 -5.53
C ASN A 21 -10.70 -39.51 -4.67
N GLU A 22 -11.05 -40.51 -3.87
CA GLU A 22 -12.03 -40.37 -2.79
C GLU A 22 -11.33 -40.02 -1.46
N LYS A 23 -10.86 -38.77 -1.35
CA LYS A 23 -10.86 -38.12 -0.03
C LYS A 23 -12.33 -38.03 0.36
N THR A 24 -12.76 -38.87 1.30
CA THR A 24 -14.16 -39.03 1.69
C THR A 24 -14.72 -37.67 2.13
N ASP A 25 -15.99 -37.34 1.87
CA ASP A 25 -16.60 -36.07 2.33
C ASP A 25 -16.48 -35.86 3.86
N VAL A 26 -16.21 -36.93 4.61
CA VAL A 26 -15.89 -36.93 6.06
C VAL A 26 -14.47 -36.41 6.35
N GLU A 27 -13.49 -36.68 5.48
CA GLU A 27 -12.13 -36.10 5.56
C GLU A 27 -12.14 -34.62 5.20
N ILE A 28 -12.95 -34.21 4.22
CA ILE A 28 -13.11 -32.80 3.84
C ILE A 28 -13.80 -32.01 4.97
N ALA A 29 -14.80 -32.59 5.64
CA ALA A 29 -15.41 -31.97 6.84
C ALA A 29 -14.42 -31.87 8.02
N ASN A 30 -13.55 -32.86 8.21
CA ASN A 30 -12.46 -32.80 9.19
C ASN A 30 -11.36 -31.79 8.83
N ILE A 31 -11.09 -31.55 7.54
CA ILE A 31 -10.17 -30.53 7.02
C ILE A 31 -10.77 -29.11 7.11
N GLU A 32 -12.09 -28.97 7.23
CA GLU A 32 -12.71 -27.68 7.55
C GLU A 32 -12.69 -27.39 9.07
N GLU A 33 -12.73 -28.42 9.93
CA GLU A 33 -12.52 -28.30 11.39
C GLU A 33 -11.04 -28.05 11.75
N ILE A 34 -10.13 -28.71 11.04
CA ILE A 34 -8.68 -28.52 11.13
C ILE A 34 -8.28 -27.46 10.10
N GLY A 35 -8.09 -26.20 10.51
CA GLY A 35 -7.90 -25.04 9.60
C GLY A 35 -6.63 -25.04 8.71
N LEU A 36 -6.02 -26.18 8.45
CA LEU A 36 -4.80 -26.37 7.68
C LEU A 36 -5.12 -26.60 6.20
N LYS A 37 -4.54 -25.75 5.34
CA LYS A 37 -4.45 -26.03 3.90
C LYS A 37 -3.30 -27.01 3.65
N GLU A 38 -3.44 -27.81 2.59
CA GLU A 38 -2.39 -28.68 2.07
C GLU A 38 -1.09 -27.87 1.84
N SER A 39 -0.01 -28.32 2.45
CA SER A 39 1.28 -27.63 2.50
C SER A 39 2.41 -28.55 2.04
N VAL A 40 3.52 -27.97 1.57
CA VAL A 40 4.72 -28.74 1.19
C VAL A 40 5.31 -29.55 2.35
N PHE A 41 4.98 -29.18 3.59
CA PHE A 41 5.41 -29.89 4.80
C PHE A 41 4.60 -31.16 5.09
N ASP A 42 3.49 -31.38 4.39
CA ASP A 42 2.66 -32.58 4.54
C ASP A 42 3.22 -33.77 3.73
N ASP A 43 4.09 -33.51 2.74
CA ASP A 43 4.87 -34.53 2.03
C ASP A 43 6.23 -34.75 2.73
N PRO A 44 6.49 -35.92 3.33
CA PRO A 44 7.75 -36.21 4.02
C PRO A 44 8.99 -36.03 3.14
N ASN A 45 8.86 -36.22 1.82
CA ASN A 45 9.97 -36.07 0.88
C ASN A 45 10.29 -34.61 0.56
N LEU A 46 9.31 -33.70 0.65
CA LEU A 46 9.49 -32.26 0.39
C LEU A 46 9.80 -31.48 1.67
N ALA A 47 9.24 -31.91 2.81
CA ALA A 47 9.40 -31.23 4.09
C ALA A 47 10.87 -31.01 4.50
N GLU A 48 11.76 -31.94 4.16
CA GLU A 48 13.19 -31.84 4.44
C GLU A 48 13.88 -30.72 3.64
N TYR A 49 13.48 -30.51 2.38
CA TYR A 49 14.05 -29.47 1.51
C TYR A 49 13.57 -28.06 1.85
N TYR A 50 12.40 -27.93 2.49
CA TYR A 50 11.79 -26.66 2.87
C TYR A 50 11.97 -26.31 4.35
N LYS A 51 12.80 -27.07 5.07
CA LYS A 51 13.06 -26.81 6.49
C LYS A 51 13.70 -25.44 6.66
N PRO A 52 13.20 -24.58 7.56
CA PRO A 52 13.79 -23.26 7.78
C PRO A 52 15.25 -23.37 8.19
N ILE A 53 16.07 -22.39 7.80
CA ILE A 53 17.48 -22.34 8.18
C ILE A 53 17.63 -22.22 9.71
N PRO A 54 18.70 -22.73 10.32
CA PRO A 54 18.92 -22.64 11.77
C PRO A 54 18.90 -21.21 12.32
N GLU A 55 19.26 -20.23 11.48
CA GLU A 55 19.29 -18.80 11.82
C GLU A 55 17.92 -18.13 11.78
N TYR A 56 16.85 -18.84 11.38
CA TYR A 56 15.49 -18.35 11.40
C TYR A 56 15.01 -18.17 12.85
N GLU A 57 14.50 -16.98 13.19
CA GLU A 57 14.14 -16.63 14.58
C GLU A 57 13.01 -17.49 15.16
N GLY A 58 12.18 -18.08 14.30
CA GLY A 58 11.12 -19.01 14.66
C GLY A 58 11.55 -20.48 14.69
N TYR A 59 12.81 -20.82 14.40
CA TYR A 59 13.26 -22.22 14.22
C TYR A 59 12.92 -23.11 15.42
N HIS A 60 13.11 -22.60 16.64
CA HIS A 60 12.80 -23.32 17.89
C HIS A 60 11.29 -23.57 18.12
N ARG A 61 10.41 -22.94 17.34
CA ARG A 61 8.94 -23.14 17.35
C ARG A 61 8.43 -23.78 16.06
N PHE A 62 9.32 -24.11 15.12
CA PHE A 62 8.93 -24.81 13.90
C PHE A 62 8.60 -26.27 14.23
N ASP A 63 7.40 -26.68 13.85
CA ASP A 63 6.89 -28.03 14.01
C ASP A 63 5.99 -28.36 12.81
N PRO A 64 6.51 -29.11 11.81
CA PRO A 64 5.75 -29.45 10.61
C PRO A 64 4.59 -30.40 10.91
N THR A 65 4.54 -31.02 12.10
CA THR A 65 3.47 -31.91 12.55
C THR A 65 2.41 -31.20 13.39
N ALA A 66 2.61 -29.93 13.74
CA ALA A 66 1.67 -29.19 14.57
C ALA A 66 0.30 -29.08 13.89
N VAL A 67 -0.76 -29.35 14.64
CA VAL A 67 -2.16 -29.23 14.17
C VAL A 67 -2.93 -28.29 15.09
N TRP A 68 -3.75 -27.42 14.49
CA TRP A 68 -4.60 -26.47 15.20
C TRP A 68 -5.95 -26.31 14.49
N THR A 69 -6.98 -25.89 15.24
CA THR A 69 -8.31 -25.67 14.68
C THR A 69 -8.43 -24.29 14.00
N ALA A 70 -9.39 -24.14 13.09
CA ALA A 70 -9.66 -22.85 12.46
C ALA A 70 -10.07 -21.77 13.50
N GLU A 71 -10.77 -22.17 14.56
CA GLU A 71 -11.17 -21.29 15.67
C GLU A 71 -9.94 -20.78 16.45
N GLU A 72 -9.00 -21.67 16.79
CA GLU A 72 -7.74 -21.31 17.48
C GLU A 72 -6.94 -20.28 16.65
N GLU A 73 -6.80 -20.52 15.35
CA GLU A 73 -6.12 -19.58 14.46
C GLU A 73 -6.86 -18.24 14.39
N ARG A 74 -8.20 -18.24 14.32
CA ARG A 74 -8.99 -17.02 14.24
C ARG A 74 -8.87 -16.15 15.51
N VAL A 75 -8.88 -16.77 16.68
CA VAL A 75 -8.68 -16.07 17.96
C VAL A 75 -7.27 -15.47 18.03
N LEU A 76 -6.26 -16.24 17.62
CA LEU A 76 -4.87 -15.78 17.54
C LEU A 76 -4.72 -14.60 16.58
N VAL A 77 -5.25 -14.69 15.37
CA VAL A 77 -5.20 -13.60 14.37
C VAL A 77 -5.88 -12.33 14.89
N ARG A 78 -7.03 -12.43 15.55
CA ARG A 78 -7.69 -11.26 16.19
C ARG A 78 -6.82 -10.62 17.26
N LYS A 79 -6.07 -11.42 18.02
CA LYS A 79 -5.13 -10.93 19.04
C LYS A 79 -3.94 -10.21 18.39
N ILE A 80 -3.42 -10.72 17.27
CA ILE A 80 -2.40 -10.05 16.45
C ILE A 80 -2.96 -8.74 15.89
N ASP A 81 -4.18 -8.73 15.36
CA ASP A 81 -4.82 -7.53 14.80
C ASP A 81 -4.94 -6.41 15.85
N TRP A 82 -5.40 -6.73 17.06
CA TRP A 82 -5.53 -5.72 18.13
C TRP A 82 -4.20 -5.25 18.71
N ARG A 83 -3.19 -6.12 18.81
CA ARG A 83 -1.92 -5.76 19.45
C ARG A 83 -0.94 -5.13 18.47
N ILE A 84 -0.85 -5.65 17.25
CA ILE A 84 0.16 -5.24 16.27
C ILE A 84 -0.47 -4.33 15.23
N MET A 85 -1.52 -4.78 14.54
CA MET A 85 -2.09 -4.03 13.43
C MET A 85 -2.69 -2.69 13.88
N ALA A 86 -3.42 -2.66 14.99
CA ALA A 86 -3.96 -1.42 15.53
C ALA A 86 -2.86 -0.40 15.88
N TRP A 87 -1.73 -0.86 16.41
CA TRP A 87 -0.58 0.01 16.70
C TRP A 87 0.10 0.50 15.40
N CYS A 88 0.26 -0.37 14.40
CA CYS A 88 0.73 0.03 13.08
C CYS A 88 -0.18 1.06 12.41
N CYS A 89 -1.51 0.92 12.53
CA CYS A 89 -2.46 1.94 12.09
C CYS A 89 -2.26 3.26 12.84
N LEU A 90 -2.05 3.23 14.16
CA LEU A 90 -1.79 4.43 14.95
C LEU A 90 -0.50 5.15 14.51
N MET A 91 0.58 4.40 14.29
CA MET A 91 1.83 4.97 13.76
C MET A 91 1.63 5.55 12.35
N PHE A 92 0.82 4.89 11.51
CA PHE A 92 0.48 5.39 10.18
C PHE A 92 -0.38 6.66 10.22
N ILE A 93 -1.32 6.77 11.18
CA ILE A 93 -2.07 8.01 11.44
C ILE A 93 -1.10 9.13 11.78
N ALA A 94 -0.13 8.88 12.66
CA ALA A 94 0.86 9.89 13.05
C ALA A 94 1.69 10.38 11.85
N LEU A 95 2.15 9.46 10.99
CA LEU A 95 2.81 9.81 9.72
C LEU A 95 1.93 10.72 8.84
N GLN A 96 0.66 10.32 8.64
CA GLN A 96 -0.23 11.07 7.75
C GLN A 96 -0.62 12.43 8.32
N LEU A 97 -0.64 12.54 9.65
CA LEU A 97 -0.91 13.77 10.35
C LEU A 97 0.22 14.77 10.05
N ASP A 98 1.48 14.39 10.29
CA ASP A 98 2.65 15.24 9.98
C ASP A 98 2.71 15.68 8.50
N ARG A 99 2.32 14.81 7.56
CA ARG A 99 2.21 15.16 6.14
C ARG A 99 1.10 16.16 5.84
N GLY A 100 -0.09 15.92 6.41
CA GLY A 100 -1.27 16.77 6.23
C GLY A 100 -1.11 18.17 6.80
N ASN A 101 -0.25 18.33 7.82
CA ASN A 101 -0.06 19.59 8.54
C ASN A 101 0.30 20.77 7.65
N ILE A 102 1.09 20.55 6.59
CA ILE A 102 1.44 21.64 5.69
C ILE A 102 0.22 22.16 4.92
N GLY A 103 -0.72 21.28 4.53
CA GLY A 103 -1.97 21.68 3.88
C GLY A 103 -2.88 22.49 4.80
N ASN A 104 -2.93 22.12 6.08
CA ASN A 104 -3.63 22.86 7.12
C ASN A 104 -2.93 24.21 7.41
N ALA A 105 -1.60 24.26 7.44
CA ALA A 105 -0.83 25.48 7.61
C ALA A 105 -1.09 26.52 6.50
N LEU A 106 -1.38 26.08 5.27
CA LEU A 106 -1.77 26.97 4.16
C LEU A 106 -3.10 27.71 4.42
N THR A 107 -3.98 27.20 5.28
CA THR A 107 -5.16 27.97 5.71
C THR A 107 -4.81 29.09 6.67
N ASP A 108 -3.68 29.04 7.36
CA ASP A 108 -3.17 30.19 8.09
C ASP A 108 -2.36 31.09 7.13
N ASN A 109 -1.57 32.04 7.64
CA ASN A 109 -0.68 32.85 6.80
C ASN A 109 0.72 32.21 6.62
N PHE A 110 0.83 30.89 6.47
CA PHE A 110 2.11 30.18 6.36
C PHE A 110 3.02 30.73 5.24
N LEU A 111 2.49 30.90 4.02
CA LEU A 111 3.29 31.42 2.90
C LEU A 111 3.71 32.88 3.12
N PRO A 112 2.78 33.83 3.43
CA PRO A 112 3.16 35.21 3.73
C PRO A 112 4.13 35.35 4.91
N ASP A 113 3.91 34.63 6.02
CA ASP A 113 4.71 34.72 7.24
C ASP A 113 6.18 34.29 7.01
N LEU A 114 6.44 33.49 5.96
CA LEU A 114 7.78 33.01 5.57
C LEU A 114 8.33 33.67 4.29
N GLY A 115 7.56 34.57 3.66
CA GLY A 115 7.93 35.18 2.37
C GLY A 115 8.03 34.15 1.23
N LEU A 116 7.20 33.11 1.26
CA LEU A 116 7.18 32.03 0.27
C LEU A 116 6.14 32.28 -0.82
N THR A 117 6.44 31.84 -2.03
CA THR A 117 5.46 31.74 -3.11
C THR A 117 4.83 30.35 -3.15
N THR A 118 3.71 30.20 -3.86
CA THR A 118 3.13 28.87 -4.16
C THR A 118 4.09 28.00 -4.98
N ASN A 119 4.95 28.59 -5.81
CA ASN A 119 5.99 27.84 -6.52
C ASN A 119 7.08 27.32 -5.56
N ASP A 120 7.42 28.08 -4.51
CA ASP A 120 8.32 27.58 -3.46
C ASP A 120 7.71 26.43 -2.68
N TYR A 121 6.41 26.54 -2.36
CA TYR A 121 5.66 25.43 -1.77
C TYR A 121 5.75 24.16 -2.63
N ASN A 122 5.50 24.27 -3.95
CA ASN A 122 5.58 23.16 -4.90
C ASN A 122 6.99 22.55 -5.00
N LEU A 123 8.01 23.41 -5.05
CA LEU A 123 9.40 22.96 -5.05
C LEU A 123 9.75 22.24 -3.75
N GLY A 124 9.25 22.72 -2.61
CA GLY A 124 9.38 22.05 -1.32
C GLY A 124 8.77 20.65 -1.31
N GLN A 125 7.58 20.48 -1.90
CA GLN A 125 6.96 19.16 -2.03
C GLN A 125 7.74 18.24 -2.99
N THR A 126 8.26 18.80 -4.08
CA THR A 126 9.12 18.05 -5.01
C THR A 126 10.38 17.54 -4.30
N ILE A 127 11.05 18.40 -3.52
CA ILE A 127 12.23 18.03 -2.72
C ILE A 127 11.87 16.91 -1.73
N PHE A 128 10.73 17.04 -1.03
CA PHE A 128 10.25 16.02 -0.10
C PHE A 128 10.09 14.65 -0.78
N TYR A 129 9.38 14.58 -1.92
CA TYR A 129 9.15 13.32 -2.63
C TYR A 129 10.43 12.73 -3.23
N ILE A 130 11.36 13.55 -3.71
CA ILE A 130 12.66 13.07 -4.20
C ILE A 130 13.46 12.43 -3.07
N CYS A 131 13.59 13.12 -1.92
CA CYS A 131 14.29 12.57 -0.76
C CYS A 131 13.59 11.32 -0.21
N PHE A 132 12.26 11.30 -0.22
CA PHE A 132 11.44 10.14 0.16
C PHE A 132 11.79 8.92 -0.69
N LEU A 133 11.76 9.06 -2.02
CA LEU A 133 12.08 8.00 -2.97
C LEU A 133 13.52 7.49 -2.83
N LEU A 134 14.48 8.42 -2.68
CA LEU A 134 15.89 8.07 -2.54
C LEU A 134 16.17 7.26 -1.27
N MET A 135 15.41 7.52 -0.19
CA MET A 135 15.60 6.86 1.09
C MET A 135 14.75 5.60 1.29
N GLU A 136 13.77 5.34 0.42
CA GLU A 136 12.90 4.16 0.51
C GLU A 136 13.69 2.85 0.53
N LEU A 137 14.57 2.63 -0.46
CA LEU A 137 15.41 1.42 -0.54
C LEU A 137 16.50 1.37 0.55
N PRO A 138 17.32 2.43 0.76
CA PRO A 138 18.31 2.43 1.84
C PRO A 138 17.71 2.15 3.22
N SER A 139 16.54 2.72 3.51
CA SER A 139 15.85 2.49 4.77
C SER A 139 15.48 1.03 4.96
N GLN A 140 14.94 0.36 3.93
CA GLN A 140 14.65 -1.08 4.02
C GLN A 140 15.89 -1.92 4.33
N LEU A 141 17.05 -1.54 3.78
CA LEU A 141 18.32 -2.21 4.06
C LEU A 141 18.75 -2.02 5.52
N ILE A 142 18.59 -0.80 6.05
CA ILE A 142 18.88 -0.47 7.45
C ILE A 142 17.91 -1.20 8.38
N SER A 143 16.62 -1.16 8.08
CA SER A 143 15.53 -1.83 8.80
C SER A 143 15.79 -3.34 8.93
N LYS A 144 16.21 -3.98 7.84
CA LYS A 144 16.62 -5.40 7.90
C LYS A 144 17.85 -5.63 8.76
N LYS A 145 18.85 -4.74 8.73
CA LYS A 145 20.07 -4.91 9.55
C LYS A 145 19.82 -4.69 11.04
N LEU A 146 19.08 -3.65 11.40
CA LEU A 146 18.81 -3.23 12.78
C LEU A 146 17.61 -3.94 13.41
N GLY A 147 16.71 -4.47 12.59
CA GLY A 147 15.39 -4.94 13.01
C GLY A 147 14.34 -3.83 12.85
N PRO A 148 13.19 -4.10 12.21
CA PRO A 148 12.11 -3.12 12.07
C PRO A 148 11.59 -2.62 13.42
N ASP A 149 11.67 -3.44 14.47
CA ASP A 149 11.31 -3.12 15.86
C ASP A 149 12.12 -1.96 16.43
N ASN A 150 13.37 -1.77 15.98
CA ASN A 150 14.20 -0.63 16.40
C ASN A 150 14.19 0.49 15.38
N TRP A 151 14.23 0.15 14.10
CA TRP A 151 14.37 1.15 13.03
C TRP A 151 13.10 2.00 12.85
N ILE A 152 11.91 1.40 12.88
CA ILE A 152 10.65 2.15 12.74
C ILE A 152 10.52 3.22 13.86
N PRO A 153 10.72 2.90 15.16
CA PRO A 153 10.73 3.90 16.22
C PRO A 153 11.84 4.96 16.08
N ILE A 154 13.04 4.59 15.61
CA ILE A 154 14.13 5.54 15.35
C ILE A 154 13.69 6.56 14.30
N GLN A 155 13.15 6.10 13.17
CA GLN A 155 12.65 6.98 12.12
C GLN A 155 11.58 7.91 12.65
N MET A 156 10.57 7.36 13.33
CA MET A 156 9.48 8.13 13.93
C MET A 156 10.00 9.25 14.82
N THR A 157 10.92 8.91 15.72
CA THR A 157 11.52 9.86 16.67
C THR A 157 12.29 10.95 15.93
N LEU A 158 13.13 10.57 14.95
CA LEU A 158 13.96 11.52 14.20
C LEU A 158 13.12 12.48 13.37
N TRP A 159 12.13 11.99 12.61
CA TRP A 159 11.31 12.89 11.79
C TRP A 159 10.42 13.76 12.66
N SER A 160 9.96 13.26 13.82
CA SER A 160 9.14 14.05 14.75
C SER A 160 9.91 15.23 15.32
N ILE A 161 11.20 15.03 15.64
CA ILE A 161 12.09 16.12 16.06
C ILE A 161 12.20 17.17 14.94
N VAL A 162 12.42 16.73 13.69
CA VAL A 162 12.47 17.63 12.54
C VAL A 162 11.13 18.35 12.33
N ALA A 163 10.01 17.65 12.49
CA ALA A 163 8.66 18.20 12.38
C ALA A 163 8.45 19.31 13.42
N MET A 164 8.83 19.09 14.68
CA MET A 164 8.79 20.09 15.75
C MET A 164 9.69 21.28 15.48
N CYS A 165 10.89 21.07 14.91
CA CYS A 165 11.80 22.14 14.52
C CYS A 165 11.17 23.11 13.49
N GLN A 166 10.12 22.69 12.77
CA GLN A 166 9.39 23.59 11.86
C GLN A 166 8.74 24.77 12.58
N PHE A 167 8.53 24.67 13.90
CA PHE A 167 8.13 25.80 14.74
C PHE A 167 9.04 27.03 14.52
N ARG A 168 10.32 26.83 14.18
CA ARG A 168 11.32 27.89 13.99
C ARG A 168 11.72 28.13 12.52
N LEU A 169 10.89 27.76 11.55
CA LEU A 169 11.14 28.11 10.14
C LEU A 169 11.30 29.63 9.96
N ASN A 170 12.30 30.03 9.18
CA ASN A 170 12.71 31.42 8.96
C ASN A 170 12.95 31.72 7.46
N GLY A 171 12.15 31.12 6.58
CA GLY A 171 12.14 31.40 5.14
C GLY A 171 12.52 30.21 4.27
N ARG A 172 12.77 30.50 2.98
CA ARG A 172 12.91 29.51 1.89
C ARG A 172 13.95 28.42 2.13
N ALA A 173 15.16 28.78 2.54
CA ALA A 173 16.24 27.80 2.76
C ALA A 173 15.89 26.81 3.90
N SER A 174 15.40 27.33 5.02
CA SER A 174 14.97 26.50 6.16
C SER A 174 13.78 25.60 5.80
N PHE A 175 12.87 26.09 4.96
CA PHE A 175 11.75 25.31 4.47
C PHE A 175 12.22 24.13 3.61
N PHE A 176 13.07 24.37 2.60
CA PHE A 176 13.61 23.31 1.75
C PHE A 176 14.45 22.30 2.50
N ALA A 177 15.32 22.75 3.42
CA ALA A 177 16.10 21.85 4.27
C ALA A 177 15.19 20.93 5.09
N THR A 178 14.15 21.48 5.71
CA THR A 178 13.21 20.68 6.50
C THR A 178 12.43 19.70 5.62
N ARG A 179 12.00 20.10 4.42
CA ARG A 179 11.33 19.21 3.46
C ARG A 179 12.22 18.03 3.06
N ALA A 180 13.50 18.28 2.78
CA ALA A 180 14.46 17.24 2.45
C ALA A 180 14.65 16.25 3.60
N LEU A 181 14.82 16.75 4.83
CA LEU A 181 15.00 15.92 6.03
C LEU A 181 13.76 15.08 6.34
N LEU A 182 12.55 15.67 6.30
CA LEU A 182 11.31 14.93 6.51
C LEU A 182 11.13 13.84 5.45
N GLY A 183 11.33 14.18 4.17
CA GLY A 183 11.27 13.19 3.09
C GLY A 183 12.25 12.04 3.31
N ALA A 184 13.50 12.37 3.66
CA ALA A 184 14.53 11.37 3.88
C ALA A 184 14.24 10.43 5.08
N LEU A 185 13.68 10.96 6.17
CA LEU A 185 13.42 10.20 7.38
C LEU A 185 12.12 9.38 7.30
N GLU A 186 11.10 9.90 6.61
CA GLU A 186 9.82 9.22 6.39
C GLU A 186 9.88 8.16 5.29
N GLY A 187 10.82 8.30 4.34
CA GLY A 187 11.00 7.49 3.13
C GLY A 187 10.72 6.00 3.28
N GLY A 188 11.32 5.38 4.29
CA GLY A 188 11.23 3.94 4.47
C GLY A 188 10.12 3.43 5.36
N PHE A 189 9.42 4.30 6.08
CA PHE A 189 8.51 3.86 7.12
C PHE A 189 7.41 2.91 6.60
N ILE A 190 6.79 3.25 5.45
CA ILE A 190 5.73 2.43 4.85
C ILE A 190 6.27 1.04 4.48
N PRO A 191 7.34 0.91 3.68
CA PRO A 191 7.91 -0.40 3.38
C PRO A 191 8.40 -1.16 4.62
N ASP A 192 8.92 -0.46 5.63
CA ASP A 192 9.42 -1.06 6.86
C ASP A 192 8.28 -1.63 7.72
N ILE A 193 7.13 -0.94 7.79
CA ILE A 193 5.92 -1.50 8.39
C ILE A 193 5.40 -2.70 7.60
N VAL A 194 5.39 -2.64 6.27
CA VAL A 194 4.93 -3.78 5.45
C VAL A 194 5.83 -5.00 5.70
N LEU A 195 7.14 -4.80 5.77
CA LEU A 195 8.11 -5.84 6.13
C LEU A 195 7.83 -6.40 7.52
N TYR A 196 7.66 -5.53 8.51
CA TYR A 196 7.35 -5.91 9.88
C TYR A 196 6.06 -6.73 9.99
N LEU A 197 4.98 -6.31 9.34
CA LEU A 197 3.70 -7.04 9.32
C LEU A 197 3.82 -8.41 8.62
N SER A 198 4.73 -8.55 7.64
CA SER A 198 4.94 -9.81 6.93
C SER A 198 5.45 -10.95 7.82
N TYR A 199 5.99 -10.62 9.00
CA TYR A 199 6.43 -11.59 10.01
C TYR A 199 5.25 -12.24 10.75
N PHE A 200 4.11 -11.56 10.88
CA PHE A 200 2.97 -12.02 11.66
C PHE A 200 1.82 -12.56 10.79
N TYR A 201 1.74 -12.11 9.54
CA TYR A 201 0.63 -12.40 8.64
C TYR A 201 0.99 -13.31 7.46
N LYS A 202 0.00 -14.10 7.02
CA LYS A 202 0.08 -14.88 5.77
C LYS A 202 0.02 -13.96 4.55
N GLY A 203 0.51 -14.43 3.41
CA GLY A 203 0.56 -13.67 2.16
C GLY A 203 -0.82 -13.26 1.64
N ASN A 204 -1.85 -14.06 1.88
CA ASN A 204 -3.24 -13.73 1.54
C ASN A 204 -3.91 -12.79 2.56
N GLU A 205 -3.38 -12.72 3.78
CA GLU A 205 -3.93 -11.91 4.86
C GLU A 205 -3.42 -10.48 4.82
N LEU A 206 -2.12 -10.31 4.55
CA LEU A 206 -1.43 -9.03 4.58
C LEU A 206 -2.12 -7.96 3.69
N PRO A 207 -2.50 -8.22 2.42
CA PRO A 207 -3.15 -7.20 1.58
C PRO A 207 -4.48 -6.68 2.17
N VAL A 208 -5.24 -7.55 2.85
CA VAL A 208 -6.49 -7.13 3.51
C VAL A 208 -6.19 -6.20 4.68
N ARG A 209 -5.12 -6.44 5.45
CA ARG A 209 -4.75 -5.59 6.59
C ARG A 209 -4.15 -4.27 6.12
N LEU A 210 -3.32 -4.30 5.07
CA LEU A 210 -2.83 -3.07 4.43
C LEU A 210 -3.97 -2.17 3.94
N SER A 211 -5.16 -2.74 3.65
CA SER A 211 -6.33 -1.92 3.32
C SER A 211 -6.80 -1.01 4.47
N PHE A 212 -6.54 -1.37 5.73
CA PHE A 212 -6.85 -0.52 6.89
C PHE A 212 -5.94 0.70 7.01
N PHE A 213 -4.76 0.71 6.37
CA PHE A 213 -3.95 1.93 6.27
C PHE A 213 -4.63 2.99 5.41
N TRP A 214 -5.36 2.58 4.36
CA TRP A 214 -6.16 3.51 3.57
C TRP A 214 -7.33 4.11 4.36
N VAL A 215 -7.95 3.32 5.24
CA VAL A 215 -8.97 3.84 6.18
C VAL A 215 -8.34 4.84 7.15
N SER A 216 -7.16 4.49 7.69
CA SER A 216 -6.40 5.36 8.60
C SER A 216 -6.04 6.69 7.92
N LEU A 217 -5.68 6.67 6.63
CA LEU A 217 -5.40 7.87 5.84
C LEU A 217 -6.58 8.84 5.88
N THR A 218 -7.80 8.37 5.57
CA THR A 218 -8.95 9.28 5.53
C THR A 218 -9.43 9.72 6.90
N SER A 219 -9.36 8.84 7.91
CA SER A 219 -9.63 9.22 9.30
C SER A 219 -8.67 10.32 9.78
N THR A 220 -7.39 10.23 9.39
CA THR A 220 -6.37 11.22 9.76
C THR A 220 -6.68 12.60 9.20
N THR A 221 -7.13 12.70 7.94
CA THR A 221 -7.47 14.00 7.34
C THR A 221 -8.59 14.71 8.11
N ILE A 222 -9.61 13.96 8.54
CA ILE A 222 -10.71 14.50 9.35
C ILE A 222 -10.19 14.95 10.71
N ILE A 223 -9.45 14.09 11.42
CA ILE A 223 -8.88 14.39 12.74
C ILE A 223 -7.93 15.59 12.66
N GLY A 224 -7.04 15.62 11.69
CA GLY A 224 -6.10 16.72 11.44
C GLY A 224 -6.81 18.03 11.13
N SER A 225 -7.93 18.00 10.41
CA SER A 225 -8.73 19.22 10.16
C SER A 225 -9.36 19.79 11.44
N PHE A 226 -9.84 18.92 12.34
CA PHE A 226 -10.34 19.33 13.66
C PHE A 226 -9.23 19.80 14.60
N LEU A 227 -8.08 19.12 14.62
CA LEU A 227 -6.91 19.55 15.39
C LEU A 227 -6.40 20.90 14.90
N ALA A 228 -6.28 21.08 13.58
CA ALA A 228 -5.91 22.37 12.99
C ALA A 228 -6.91 23.47 13.36
N TYR A 229 -8.22 23.19 13.32
CA TYR A 229 -9.23 24.14 13.79
C TYR A 229 -8.94 24.58 15.24
N GLY A 230 -8.69 23.65 16.16
CA GLY A 230 -8.38 23.98 17.55
C GLY A 230 -7.06 24.74 17.72
N ILE A 231 -5.98 24.23 17.11
CA ILE A 231 -4.61 24.71 17.35
C ILE A 231 -4.35 26.08 16.69
N LEU A 232 -4.93 26.34 15.50
CA LEU A 232 -4.70 27.60 14.79
C LEU A 232 -5.26 28.84 15.55
N HIS A 233 -6.12 28.66 16.55
CA HIS A 233 -6.54 29.73 17.46
C HIS A 233 -5.40 30.26 18.34
N LEU A 234 -4.29 29.53 18.47
CA LEU A 234 -3.12 29.97 19.22
C LEU A 234 -2.29 31.06 18.51
N ARG A 235 -2.73 31.52 17.33
CA ARG A 235 -2.07 32.64 16.63
C ARG A 235 -2.06 33.88 17.54
N GLY A 236 -0.86 34.42 17.76
CA GLY A 236 -0.63 35.58 18.64
C GLY A 236 -0.18 35.21 20.06
N VAL A 237 -0.33 33.95 20.48
CA VAL A 237 0.23 33.47 21.75
C VAL A 237 1.75 33.53 21.68
N ALA A 238 2.37 34.19 22.65
CA ALA A 238 3.82 34.46 22.71
C ALA A 238 4.40 35.11 21.42
N GLY A 239 3.57 35.80 20.63
CA GLY A 239 3.99 36.48 19.40
C GLY A 239 4.20 35.57 18.18
N TRP A 240 3.82 34.29 18.27
CA TRP A 240 4.02 33.32 17.18
C TRP A 240 2.76 33.09 16.34
N ALA A 241 2.97 32.66 15.09
CA ALA A 241 1.89 32.28 14.18
C ALA A 241 1.25 30.93 14.58
N GLY A 242 -0.05 30.75 14.28
CA GLY A 242 -0.80 29.56 14.67
C GLY A 242 -0.23 28.27 14.05
N TRP A 243 0.16 28.34 12.78
CA TRP A 243 0.78 27.20 12.09
C TRP A 243 2.09 26.71 12.74
N ARG A 244 2.80 27.55 13.50
CA ARG A 244 4.01 27.10 14.21
C ARG A 244 3.63 26.12 15.32
N TYR A 245 2.60 26.44 16.10
CA TYR A 245 2.07 25.56 17.14
C TYR A 245 1.51 24.26 16.58
N LEU A 246 0.92 24.31 15.38
CA LEU A 246 0.45 23.12 14.66
C LEU A 246 1.58 22.09 14.51
N PHE A 247 2.70 22.48 13.89
CA PHE A 247 3.86 21.59 13.73
C PHE A 247 4.47 21.13 15.06
N LEU A 248 4.48 22.00 16.09
CA LEU A 248 5.06 21.66 17.39
C LEU A 248 4.22 20.62 18.13
N ILE A 249 2.92 20.84 18.25
CA ILE A 249 2.02 19.98 19.04
C ILE A 249 1.87 18.62 18.36
N GLU A 250 1.62 18.62 17.05
CA GLU A 250 1.41 17.39 16.30
C GLU A 250 2.70 16.58 16.17
N GLY A 251 3.83 17.23 15.90
CA GLY A 251 5.14 16.57 15.94
C GLY A 251 5.48 16.03 17.34
N SER A 252 5.03 16.68 18.42
CA SER A 252 5.21 16.16 19.79
C SER A 252 4.39 14.89 20.03
N ILE A 253 3.16 14.82 19.50
CA ILE A 253 2.32 13.61 19.58
C ILE A 253 3.03 12.46 18.86
N THR A 254 3.53 12.70 17.65
CA THR A 254 4.29 11.69 16.89
C THR A 254 5.57 11.28 17.62
N LEU A 255 6.28 12.22 18.26
CA LEU A 255 7.48 11.92 19.04
C LEU A 255 7.19 10.96 20.20
N VAL A 256 6.11 11.20 20.95
CA VAL A 256 5.68 10.31 22.03
C VAL A 256 5.34 8.93 21.48
N LEU A 257 4.62 8.85 20.36
CA LEU A 257 4.30 7.57 19.71
C LEU A 257 5.56 6.83 19.24
N GLY A 258 6.55 7.54 18.70
CA GLY A 258 7.85 6.97 18.33
C GLY A 258 8.58 6.40 19.53
N ILE A 259 8.66 7.15 20.64
CA ILE A 259 9.32 6.71 21.87
C ILE A 259 8.61 5.48 22.48
N VAL A 260 7.28 5.50 22.54
CA VAL A 260 6.50 4.35 23.06
C VAL A 260 6.69 3.11 22.17
N SER A 261 6.82 3.30 20.86
CA SER A 261 6.99 2.20 19.91
C SER A 261 8.27 1.39 20.13
N PHE A 262 9.35 1.98 20.66
CA PHE A 262 10.56 1.23 21.05
C PHE A 262 10.28 0.12 22.08
N PHE A 263 9.36 0.40 23.01
CA PHE A 263 9.03 -0.54 24.07
C PHE A 263 7.88 -1.47 23.68
N TYR A 264 7.06 -1.03 22.72
CA TYR A 264 5.83 -1.71 22.31
C TYR A 264 6.04 -2.71 21.16
N LEU A 265 6.87 -2.41 20.15
CA LEU A 265 7.05 -3.31 18.99
C LEU A 265 7.90 -4.55 19.37
N PRO A 266 7.37 -5.78 19.23
CA PRO A 266 8.18 -6.99 19.37
C PRO A 266 9.10 -7.24 18.17
N PRO A 267 10.35 -7.72 18.37
CA PRO A 267 11.25 -8.06 17.27
C PRO A 267 10.77 -9.18 16.36
N SER A 268 10.02 -10.15 16.89
CA SER A 268 9.50 -11.29 16.13
C SER A 268 8.24 -11.88 16.78
N PRO A 269 7.51 -12.76 16.07
CA PRO A 269 6.37 -13.51 16.64
C PRO A 269 6.73 -14.30 17.91
N THR A 270 7.98 -14.75 18.03
CA THR A 270 8.48 -15.57 19.14
C THR A 270 9.18 -14.75 20.24
N GLN A 271 9.35 -13.45 20.05
CA GLN A 271 10.09 -12.56 20.97
C GLN A 271 9.21 -11.43 21.50
N THR A 272 8.04 -11.80 22.05
CA THR A 272 7.08 -10.80 22.53
C THR A 272 7.26 -10.36 23.97
N LYS A 273 8.19 -10.96 24.72
CA LYS A 273 8.51 -10.55 26.09
C LYS A 273 9.13 -9.15 26.10
N GLY A 274 8.68 -8.30 27.03
CA GLY A 274 9.18 -6.93 27.13
C GLY A 274 8.49 -6.14 28.24
N TRP A 275 8.99 -4.94 28.50
CA TRP A 275 8.52 -4.10 29.60
C TRP A 275 7.03 -3.71 29.45
N LEU A 276 6.64 -3.12 28.31
CA LEU A 276 5.24 -2.82 27.99
C LEU A 276 4.42 -4.05 27.57
N ARG A 277 5.09 -5.19 27.36
CA ARG A 277 4.49 -6.40 26.78
C ARG A 277 4.21 -7.50 27.81
N GLY A 278 4.65 -7.28 29.06
CA GLY A 278 4.55 -8.23 30.16
C GLY A 278 5.71 -9.22 30.20
N LYS A 279 5.98 -9.75 31.41
CA LYS A 279 7.09 -10.71 31.65
C LYS A 279 6.96 -11.99 30.82
N ASN A 280 5.73 -12.43 30.57
CA ASN A 280 5.44 -13.63 29.81
C ASN A 280 5.25 -13.36 28.30
N GLY A 281 5.32 -12.09 27.87
CA GLY A 281 4.98 -11.70 26.50
C GLY A 281 3.48 -11.71 26.24
N TRP A 282 3.11 -11.50 24.98
CA TRP A 282 1.71 -11.46 24.56
C TRP A 282 1.15 -12.82 24.21
N PHE A 283 1.99 -13.72 23.72
CA PHE A 283 1.59 -15.01 23.18
C PHE A 283 2.13 -16.16 24.04
N THR A 284 1.33 -17.20 24.17
CA THR A 284 1.72 -18.47 24.77
C THR A 284 2.58 -19.27 23.78
N GLU A 285 3.29 -20.27 24.28
CA GLU A 285 4.09 -21.18 23.46
C GLU A 285 3.26 -21.88 22.36
N ARG A 286 2.02 -22.29 22.66
CA ARG A 286 1.10 -22.86 21.65
C ARG A 286 0.76 -21.83 20.58
N GLU A 287 0.47 -20.59 20.96
CA GLU A 287 0.21 -19.50 20.00
C GLU A 287 1.44 -19.17 19.14
N GLU A 288 2.65 -19.19 19.72
CA GLU A 288 3.91 -18.99 18.98
C GLU A 288 4.15 -20.08 17.93
N ILE A 289 3.90 -21.35 18.27
CA ILE A 289 3.97 -22.48 17.33
C ILE A 289 3.00 -22.27 16.18
N ILE A 290 1.74 -21.92 16.47
CA ILE A 290 0.73 -21.66 15.42
C ILE A 290 1.16 -20.49 14.53
N MET A 291 1.69 -19.39 15.11
CA MET A 291 2.16 -18.23 14.34
C MET A 291 3.31 -18.54 13.39
N VAL A 292 4.31 -19.31 13.84
CA VAL A 292 5.46 -19.68 13.00
C VAL A 292 5.03 -20.63 11.89
N ASN A 293 4.32 -21.71 12.25
CA ASN A 293 3.99 -22.76 11.30
C ASN A 293 2.93 -22.32 10.29
N ARG A 294 1.97 -21.46 10.64
CA ARG A 294 0.99 -20.95 9.66
C ARG A 294 1.63 -20.09 8.58
N VAL A 295 2.67 -19.34 8.92
CA VAL A 295 3.37 -18.44 8.00
C VAL A 295 4.28 -19.24 7.08
N LEU A 296 5.01 -20.21 7.63
CA LEU A 296 5.86 -21.11 6.84
C LEU A 296 5.03 -22.05 5.96
N ARG A 297 3.92 -22.60 6.45
CA ARG A 297 3.02 -23.44 5.64
C ARG A 297 2.39 -22.69 4.46
N ASP A 298 2.16 -21.38 4.59
CA ASP A 298 1.67 -20.51 3.52
C ASP A 298 2.77 -20.13 2.52
N ASP A 299 3.99 -19.87 3.02
CA ASP A 299 5.15 -19.56 2.20
C ASP A 299 6.44 -20.12 2.83
N PRO A 300 6.89 -21.31 2.39
CA PRO A 300 8.09 -21.96 2.90
C PRO A 300 9.35 -21.13 2.66
N SER A 301 9.36 -20.27 1.63
CA SER A 301 10.52 -19.43 1.30
C SER A 301 10.80 -18.36 2.36
N LYS A 302 9.86 -18.10 3.27
CA LYS A 302 10.08 -17.27 4.46
C LYS A 302 11.04 -17.91 5.46
N GLY A 303 11.22 -19.24 5.41
CA GLY A 303 12.19 -19.98 6.21
C GLY A 303 13.59 -20.03 5.62
N ASP A 304 13.73 -19.72 4.31
CA ASP A 304 15.00 -19.78 3.56
C ASP A 304 15.88 -18.54 3.79
N MET A 305 15.34 -17.50 4.43
CA MET A 305 16.00 -16.23 4.64
C MET A 305 15.85 -15.81 6.11
N ASN A 306 16.96 -15.42 6.72
CA ASN A 306 16.89 -14.68 7.97
C ASN A 306 16.17 -13.34 7.68
N ASN A 307 15.33 -12.86 8.62
CA ASN A 307 14.65 -11.56 8.53
C ASN A 307 15.57 -10.38 8.12
N ARG A 308 16.88 -10.54 8.29
CA ARG A 308 17.92 -9.56 7.97
C ARG A 308 18.54 -9.62 6.55
N GLN A 309 18.09 -10.49 5.63
CA GLN A 309 18.67 -10.60 4.28
C GLN A 309 17.99 -9.67 3.25
N ALA A 310 18.75 -8.79 2.61
CA ALA A 310 18.28 -7.71 1.72
C ALA A 310 17.63 -8.20 0.40
N VAL A 311 16.70 -7.39 -0.15
CA VAL A 311 16.28 -7.49 -1.56
C VAL A 311 17.38 -6.86 -2.40
N GLY A 312 17.97 -7.63 -3.34
CA GLY A 312 19.10 -7.15 -4.13
C GLY A 312 18.67 -6.22 -5.27
N LEU A 313 19.56 -5.30 -5.67
CA LEU A 313 19.40 -4.47 -6.88
C LEU A 313 19.12 -5.29 -8.15
N LYS A 314 19.61 -6.53 -8.19
CA LYS A 314 19.36 -7.48 -9.29
C LYS A 314 17.89 -7.88 -9.39
N ASP A 315 17.19 -8.04 -8.27
CA ASP A 315 15.76 -8.37 -8.26
C ASP A 315 14.93 -7.15 -8.70
N LEU A 316 15.31 -5.93 -8.26
CA LEU A 316 14.72 -4.68 -8.74
C LEU A 316 14.86 -4.51 -10.25
N TRP A 317 16.07 -4.71 -10.77
CA TRP A 317 16.34 -4.64 -12.20
C TRP A 317 15.50 -5.66 -12.98
N ARG A 318 15.37 -6.88 -12.47
CA ARG A 318 14.53 -7.91 -13.10
C ARG A 318 13.07 -7.50 -13.22
N SER A 319 12.52 -6.81 -12.22
CA SER A 319 11.15 -6.30 -12.26
C SER A 319 10.99 -5.11 -13.21
N LEU A 320 11.98 -4.22 -13.28
CA LEU A 320 12.01 -3.13 -14.27
C LEU A 320 12.07 -3.65 -15.71
N CYS A 321 12.74 -4.78 -15.95
CA CYS A 321 12.77 -5.43 -17.26
C CYS A 321 11.47 -6.21 -17.59
N ASP A 322 10.52 -6.32 -16.66
CA ASP A 322 9.26 -7.03 -16.90
C ASP A 322 8.26 -6.15 -17.67
N TYR A 323 8.32 -6.24 -18.99
CA TYR A 323 7.43 -5.50 -19.91
C TYR A 323 5.92 -5.74 -19.69
N ASP A 324 5.51 -6.89 -19.12
CA ASP A 324 4.08 -7.22 -18.95
C ASP A 324 3.44 -6.36 -17.83
N ASN A 325 4.24 -5.75 -16.93
CA ASN A 325 3.76 -4.92 -15.81
C ASN A 325 3.86 -3.40 -16.06
N TRP A 326 4.55 -2.96 -17.11
CA TRP A 326 4.74 -1.52 -17.39
C TRP A 326 3.44 -0.76 -17.63
N GLY A 327 2.40 -1.42 -18.16
CA GLY A 327 1.07 -0.83 -18.26
C GLY A 327 0.52 -0.42 -16.90
N LEU A 328 0.65 -1.27 -15.88
CA LEU A 328 0.22 -0.98 -14.50
C LEU A 328 1.08 0.07 -13.83
N TYR A 329 2.39 0.07 -14.10
CA TYR A 329 3.32 1.09 -13.62
C TYR A 329 2.98 2.48 -14.18
N LEU A 330 2.65 2.57 -15.47
CA LEU A 330 2.23 3.82 -16.10
C LEU A 330 0.87 4.29 -15.57
N ILE A 331 -0.08 3.37 -15.32
CA ILE A 331 -1.33 3.71 -14.63
C ILE A 331 -1.04 4.25 -13.22
N GLY A 332 -0.13 3.62 -12.46
CA GLY A 332 0.29 4.11 -11.14
C GLY A 332 0.88 5.51 -11.17
N LEU A 333 1.63 5.85 -12.22
CA LEU A 333 2.22 7.17 -12.42
C LEU A 333 1.17 8.27 -12.62
N LEU A 334 0.08 7.99 -13.34
CA LEU A 334 -0.81 9.04 -13.87
C LEU A 334 -2.21 9.07 -13.25
N ALA A 335 -2.77 7.92 -12.85
CA ALA A 335 -4.18 7.79 -12.48
C ALA A 335 -4.64 8.69 -11.31
N TYR A 336 -3.72 9.17 -10.48
CA TYR A 336 -4.01 10.06 -9.34
C TYR A 336 -3.75 11.54 -9.65
N VAL A 337 -2.97 11.83 -10.68
CA VAL A 337 -2.57 13.20 -11.05
C VAL A 337 -3.77 14.12 -11.27
N PRO A 338 -4.89 13.71 -11.93
CA PRO A 338 -6.05 14.57 -12.14
C PRO A 338 -6.67 15.18 -10.87
N ALA A 339 -6.67 14.43 -9.75
CA ALA A 339 -7.32 14.86 -8.51
C ALA A 339 -6.36 15.51 -7.51
N THR A 340 -5.05 15.22 -7.60
CA THR A 340 -4.06 15.66 -6.60
C THR A 340 -3.89 17.18 -6.50
N PRO A 341 -3.68 17.96 -7.59
CA PRO A 341 -3.51 19.42 -7.45
C PRO A 341 -4.74 20.13 -6.89
N PRO A 342 -5.99 19.85 -7.35
CA PRO A 342 -7.20 20.38 -6.72
C PRO A 342 -7.30 20.04 -5.23
N ALA A 343 -6.89 18.84 -4.81
CA ALA A 343 -6.90 18.45 -3.40
C ALA A 343 -5.88 19.25 -2.57
N VAL A 344 -4.64 19.39 -3.05
CA VAL A 344 -3.57 20.13 -2.37
C VAL A 344 -3.90 21.62 -2.26
N TYR A 345 -4.49 22.20 -3.30
CA TYR A 345 -4.84 23.62 -3.36
C TYR A 345 -6.25 23.92 -2.83
N LEU A 346 -6.98 22.93 -2.32
CA LEU A 346 -8.37 23.10 -1.86
C LEU A 346 -8.45 24.21 -0.82
N THR A 347 -7.65 24.14 0.23
CA THR A 347 -7.64 25.12 1.33
C THR A 347 -7.29 26.53 0.85
N LEU A 348 -6.31 26.65 -0.05
CA LEU A 348 -5.92 27.93 -0.66
C LEU A 348 -7.05 28.50 -1.56
N THR A 349 -7.72 27.62 -2.30
CA THR A 349 -8.85 27.99 -3.16
C THR A 349 -10.01 28.51 -2.31
N LEU A 350 -10.33 27.85 -1.19
CA LEU A 350 -11.38 28.31 -0.27
C LEU A 350 -11.03 29.65 0.37
N LYS A 351 -9.78 29.85 0.77
CA LYS A 351 -9.26 31.15 1.21
C LYS A 351 -9.45 32.24 0.16
N SER A 352 -9.13 31.97 -1.11
CA SER A 352 -9.31 32.94 -2.21
C SER A 352 -10.78 33.26 -2.49
N LEU A 353 -11.70 32.36 -2.12
CA LEU A 353 -13.14 32.56 -2.25
C LEU A 353 -13.76 33.37 -1.10
N GLY A 354 -12.95 33.80 -0.14
CA GLY A 354 -13.38 34.60 1.01
C GLY A 354 -13.78 33.78 2.24
N PHE A 355 -13.60 32.45 2.23
CA PHE A 355 -13.80 31.65 3.43
C PHE A 355 -12.66 31.91 4.44
N GLY A 356 -13.02 32.14 5.71
CA GLY A 356 -12.05 32.30 6.79
C GLY A 356 -11.21 31.04 7.03
N THR A 357 -10.05 31.19 7.66
CA THR A 357 -9.09 30.10 7.97
C THR A 357 -9.77 28.83 8.50
N PHE A 358 -10.63 29.00 9.51
CA PHE A 358 -11.30 27.89 10.18
C PHE A 358 -12.35 27.21 9.31
N ASN A 359 -13.18 28.00 8.62
CA ASN A 359 -14.19 27.47 7.71
C ASN A 359 -13.52 26.70 6.57
N SER A 360 -12.40 27.18 6.04
CA SER A 360 -11.66 26.51 4.96
C SER A 360 -11.16 25.13 5.36
N ASN A 361 -10.70 24.92 6.60
CA ASN A 361 -10.32 23.57 7.07
C ASN A 361 -11.55 22.66 7.21
N LEU A 362 -12.62 23.14 7.84
CA LEU A 362 -13.83 22.34 8.06
C LEU A 362 -14.54 21.96 6.75
N LEU A 363 -14.52 22.84 5.76
CA LEU A 363 -15.12 22.63 4.45
C LEU A 363 -14.39 21.56 3.60
N THR A 364 -13.24 21.06 4.05
CA THR A 364 -12.61 19.87 3.45
C THR A 364 -13.27 18.57 3.91
N ILE A 365 -13.89 18.54 5.09
CA ILE A 365 -14.44 17.31 5.68
C ILE A 365 -15.51 16.64 4.78
N PRO A 366 -16.46 17.36 4.16
CA PRO A 366 -17.45 16.75 3.30
C PRO A 366 -16.85 16.00 2.10
N SER A 367 -15.80 16.52 1.48
CA SER A 367 -15.13 15.83 0.37
C SER A 367 -14.42 14.56 0.86
N GLN A 368 -13.83 14.58 2.05
CA GLN A 368 -13.22 13.39 2.66
C GLN A 368 -14.24 12.31 2.99
N VAL A 369 -15.41 12.67 3.54
CA VAL A 369 -16.47 11.70 3.83
C VAL A 369 -16.97 11.04 2.54
N LEU A 370 -17.22 11.83 1.49
CA LEU A 370 -17.63 11.31 0.20
C LEU A 370 -16.53 10.44 -0.44
N PHE A 371 -15.25 10.82 -0.29
CA PHE A 371 -14.12 10.01 -0.73
C PHE A 371 -14.13 8.61 -0.09
N ILE A 372 -14.38 8.50 1.23
CA ILE A 372 -14.51 7.20 1.93
C ILE A 372 -15.62 6.37 1.30
N ILE A 373 -16.81 6.97 1.16
CA ILE A 373 -17.99 6.29 0.62
C ILE A 373 -17.72 5.78 -0.80
N ASN A 374 -17.16 6.64 -1.67
CA ASN A 374 -16.86 6.31 -3.05
C ASN A 374 -15.76 5.24 -3.18
N ASN A 375 -14.72 5.28 -2.33
CA ASN A 375 -13.67 4.26 -2.29
C ASN A 375 -14.23 2.88 -1.89
N ILE A 376 -15.05 2.81 -0.83
CA ILE A 376 -15.70 1.57 -0.39
C ILE A 376 -16.63 1.04 -1.48
N ALA A 377 -17.45 1.91 -2.08
CA ALA A 377 -18.37 1.57 -3.15
C ALA A 377 -17.62 1.00 -4.36
N LEU A 378 -16.53 1.65 -4.79
CA LEU A 378 -15.72 1.18 -5.92
C LEU A 378 -15.06 -0.17 -5.63
N SER A 379 -14.51 -0.34 -4.42
CA SER A 379 -13.89 -1.60 -3.99
C SER A 379 -14.89 -2.75 -3.94
N TYR A 380 -16.12 -2.49 -3.49
CA TYR A 380 -17.21 -3.49 -3.53
C TYR A 380 -17.63 -3.80 -4.97
N PHE A 381 -17.80 -2.76 -5.79
CA PHE A 381 -18.17 -2.91 -7.20
C PHE A 381 -17.13 -3.73 -7.98
N SER A 382 -15.83 -3.51 -7.75
CA SER A 382 -14.76 -4.28 -8.39
C SER A 382 -14.80 -5.77 -8.04
N ARG A 383 -15.16 -6.12 -6.80
CA ARG A 383 -15.32 -7.52 -6.39
C ARG A 383 -16.53 -8.17 -7.07
N TRP A 384 -17.62 -7.43 -7.18
CA TRP A 384 -18.85 -7.92 -7.82
C TRP A 384 -18.68 -8.07 -9.35
N SER A 385 -18.12 -7.06 -10.02
CA SER A 385 -17.92 -7.06 -11.47
C SER A 385 -16.81 -8.00 -11.93
N LYS A 386 -15.90 -8.39 -11.03
CA LYS A 386 -14.65 -9.13 -11.30
C LYS A 386 -13.74 -8.46 -12.35
N GLU A 387 -14.02 -7.20 -12.66
CA GLU A 387 -13.36 -6.38 -13.67
C GLU A 387 -12.52 -5.31 -12.98
N ARG A 388 -11.22 -5.28 -13.25
CA ARG A 388 -10.27 -4.42 -12.51
C ARG A 388 -9.99 -3.14 -13.26
N SER A 389 -9.70 -3.23 -14.56
CA SER A 389 -9.35 -2.07 -15.40
C SER A 389 -10.53 -1.10 -15.52
N LEU A 390 -11.68 -1.57 -16.00
CA LEU A 390 -12.85 -0.69 -16.24
C LEU A 390 -13.39 -0.09 -14.95
N THR A 391 -13.40 -0.85 -13.85
CA THR A 391 -13.76 -0.33 -12.55
C THR A 391 -12.79 0.77 -12.10
N SER A 392 -11.48 0.54 -12.22
CA SER A 392 -10.47 1.54 -11.82
C SER A 392 -10.51 2.80 -12.69
N MET A 393 -10.87 2.68 -13.96
CA MET A 393 -11.05 3.78 -14.91
C MET A 393 -12.16 4.75 -14.49
N MET A 394 -13.16 4.30 -13.71
CA MET A 394 -14.23 5.16 -13.21
C MET A 394 -13.70 6.35 -12.40
N ALA A 395 -12.56 6.20 -11.72
CA ALA A 395 -11.87 7.28 -10.99
C ALA A 395 -11.54 8.48 -11.88
N VAL A 396 -11.02 8.17 -13.07
CA VAL A 396 -10.55 9.16 -14.03
C VAL A 396 -11.74 9.74 -14.79
N VAL A 397 -12.69 8.89 -15.21
CA VAL A 397 -13.95 9.32 -15.85
C VAL A 397 -14.75 10.26 -14.94
N TRP A 398 -14.78 9.99 -13.63
CA TRP A 398 -15.43 10.86 -12.64
C TRP A 398 -14.79 12.24 -12.58
N SER A 399 -13.47 12.33 -12.65
CA SER A 399 -12.72 13.59 -12.51
C SER A 399 -12.92 14.52 -13.71
N LEU A 400 -13.10 13.96 -14.90
CA LEU A 400 -13.19 14.69 -16.17
C LEU A 400 -14.27 15.81 -16.21
N PRO A 401 -15.56 15.56 -15.90
CA PRO A 401 -16.58 16.61 -15.95
C PRO A 401 -16.29 17.77 -14.99
N PHE A 402 -15.73 17.50 -13.81
CA PHE A 402 -15.41 18.55 -12.85
C PHE A 402 -14.20 19.38 -13.28
N LEU A 403 -13.18 18.76 -13.89
CA LEU A 403 -12.06 19.49 -14.46
C LEU A 403 -12.49 20.36 -15.65
N ILE A 404 -13.37 19.85 -16.52
CA ILE A 404 -13.97 20.63 -17.61
C ILE A 404 -14.77 21.81 -17.03
N ALA A 405 -15.54 21.59 -15.96
CA ALA A 405 -16.25 22.66 -15.29
C ALA A 405 -15.27 23.72 -14.74
N LEU A 406 -14.21 23.32 -14.06
CA LEU A 406 -13.19 24.27 -13.56
C LEU A 406 -12.49 25.05 -14.68
N GLU A 407 -12.38 24.50 -15.88
CA GLU A 407 -11.85 25.20 -17.05
C GLU A 407 -12.84 26.17 -17.70
N LEU A 408 -14.14 25.86 -17.69
CA LEU A 408 -15.15 26.66 -18.38
C LEU A 408 -15.85 27.71 -17.50
N LEU A 409 -15.90 27.52 -16.19
CA LEU A 409 -16.68 28.40 -15.30
C LEU A 409 -16.04 29.78 -15.17
N PRO A 410 -16.84 30.87 -15.14
CA PRO A 410 -16.32 32.22 -15.03
C PRO A 410 -15.72 32.49 -13.63
N GLY A 411 -14.85 33.50 -13.53
CA GLY A 411 -14.09 33.78 -12.32
C GLY A 411 -14.91 34.35 -11.16
N ASP A 412 -16.08 34.92 -11.43
CA ASP A 412 -17.00 35.58 -10.51
C ASP A 412 -18.13 34.65 -10.02
N ILE A 413 -17.99 33.34 -10.21
CA ILE A 413 -19.00 32.36 -9.79
C ILE A 413 -19.21 32.34 -8.27
N ASN A 414 -20.43 32.01 -7.86
CA ASN A 414 -20.78 31.80 -6.46
C ASN A 414 -19.77 30.86 -5.76
N PRO A 415 -19.13 31.30 -4.65
CA PRO A 415 -18.18 30.50 -3.88
C PRO A 415 -18.63 29.09 -3.54
N TRP A 416 -19.92 28.90 -3.25
CA TRP A 416 -20.50 27.60 -2.91
C TRP A 416 -20.55 26.64 -4.09
N VAL A 417 -20.75 27.16 -5.32
CA VAL A 417 -20.74 26.34 -6.54
C VAL A 417 -19.32 25.86 -6.82
N LYS A 418 -18.33 26.75 -6.71
CA LYS A 418 -16.92 26.35 -6.87
C LYS A 418 -16.47 25.38 -5.78
N TRP A 419 -16.88 25.59 -4.53
CA TRP A 419 -16.64 24.62 -3.44
C TRP A 419 -17.25 23.25 -3.75
N ALA A 420 -18.50 23.19 -4.22
CA ALA A 420 -19.16 21.92 -4.54
C ALA A 420 -18.43 21.16 -5.65
N ILE A 421 -18.02 21.84 -6.71
CA ILE A 421 -17.31 21.23 -7.84
C ILE A 421 -15.93 20.69 -7.42
N VAL A 422 -15.13 21.49 -6.72
CA VAL A 422 -13.81 21.03 -6.24
C VAL A 422 -13.98 19.92 -5.21
N SER A 423 -14.98 19.99 -4.33
CA SER A 423 -15.25 18.94 -3.34
C SER A 423 -15.63 17.61 -4.00
N LEU A 424 -16.47 17.64 -5.04
CA LEU A 424 -16.86 16.44 -5.79
C LEU A 424 -15.70 15.88 -6.64
N LEU A 425 -14.83 16.74 -7.16
CA LEU A 425 -13.60 16.32 -7.84
C LEU A 425 -12.65 15.60 -6.86
N VAL A 426 -12.43 16.16 -5.67
CA VAL A 426 -11.56 15.58 -4.65
C VAL A 426 -12.18 14.32 -4.02
N ALA A 427 -13.50 14.18 -4.04
CA ALA A 427 -14.22 13.01 -3.57
C ALA A 427 -14.22 11.83 -4.55
N TYR A 428 -13.43 11.87 -5.62
CA TYR A 428 -13.40 10.84 -6.67
C TYR A 428 -13.26 9.41 -6.12
N PRO A 429 -13.79 8.40 -6.83
CA PRO A 429 -13.69 7.01 -6.37
C PRO A 429 -12.25 6.51 -6.50
N TYR A 430 -11.53 6.49 -5.38
CA TYR A 430 -10.11 6.15 -5.32
C TYR A 430 -9.83 4.69 -5.66
N CYS A 431 -9.13 4.42 -6.76
CA CYS A 431 -8.91 3.08 -7.29
C CYS A 431 -7.60 2.39 -6.82
N HIS A 432 -6.79 3.04 -5.98
CA HIS A 432 -5.49 2.52 -5.58
C HIS A 432 -5.50 1.13 -4.92
N PRO A 433 -6.44 0.78 -4.02
CA PRO A 433 -6.48 -0.57 -3.46
C PRO A 433 -6.67 -1.65 -4.54
N ILE A 434 -7.45 -1.35 -5.58
CA ILE A 434 -7.69 -2.26 -6.71
C ILE A 434 -6.41 -2.40 -7.53
N LEU A 435 -5.72 -1.30 -7.83
CA LEU A 435 -4.50 -1.29 -8.63
C LEU A 435 -3.33 -2.01 -7.94
N VAL A 436 -3.16 -1.81 -6.63
CA VAL A 436 -2.16 -2.56 -5.83
C VAL A 436 -2.45 -4.06 -5.87
N GLY A 437 -3.72 -4.45 -5.66
CA GLY A 437 -4.13 -5.84 -5.76
C GLY A 437 -3.92 -6.42 -7.16
N TRP A 438 -4.21 -5.65 -8.20
CA TRP A 438 -4.04 -6.04 -9.60
C TRP A 438 -2.57 -6.26 -9.96
N ASN A 439 -1.68 -5.35 -9.54
CA ASN A 439 -0.23 -5.47 -9.70
C ASN A 439 0.34 -6.71 -8.98
N SER A 440 -0.13 -6.97 -7.76
CA SER A 440 0.27 -8.15 -6.99
C SER A 440 -0.16 -9.45 -7.68
N ILE A 441 -1.41 -9.54 -8.15
CA ILE A 441 -1.89 -10.77 -8.80
C ILE A 441 -1.12 -11.02 -10.11
N ASN A 442 -0.90 -9.98 -10.91
CA ASN A 442 -0.21 -10.10 -12.21
C ASN A 442 1.30 -10.35 -12.10
N SER A 443 1.88 -10.22 -10.91
CA SER A 443 3.30 -10.54 -10.66
C SER A 443 3.56 -12.02 -10.35
N ASN A 444 2.52 -12.83 -10.12
CA ASN A 444 2.51 -14.29 -9.90
C ASN A 444 3.38 -14.86 -8.75
N THR A 445 4.72 -14.72 -8.74
CA THR A 445 5.58 -15.28 -7.66
C THR A 445 5.78 -14.30 -6.50
N VAL A 446 5.97 -14.80 -5.28
CA VAL A 446 6.11 -13.94 -4.08
C VAL A 446 7.28 -12.96 -4.21
N ARG A 447 8.45 -13.44 -4.64
CA ARG A 447 9.63 -12.57 -4.87
C ARG A 447 9.35 -11.48 -5.90
N THR A 448 8.69 -11.79 -7.02
CA THR A 448 8.37 -10.79 -8.05
C THR A 448 7.26 -9.84 -7.62
N ARG A 449 6.32 -10.28 -6.77
CA ARG A 449 5.26 -9.44 -6.18
C ARG A 449 5.83 -8.33 -5.31
N THR A 450 6.76 -8.64 -4.41
CA THR A 450 7.37 -7.64 -3.52
C THR A 450 8.10 -6.55 -4.31
N VAL A 451 8.88 -6.95 -5.31
CA VAL A 451 9.63 -6.00 -6.13
C VAL A 451 8.72 -5.18 -7.05
N SER A 452 7.73 -5.82 -7.68
CA SER A 452 6.79 -5.11 -8.54
C SER A 452 5.94 -4.10 -7.76
N ALA A 453 5.55 -4.44 -6.53
CA ALA A 453 4.86 -3.50 -5.64
C ALA A 453 5.73 -2.27 -5.31
N ALA A 454 7.03 -2.46 -5.10
CA ALA A 454 7.97 -1.35 -4.88
C ALA A 454 8.10 -0.46 -6.13
N VAL A 455 8.25 -1.04 -7.33
CA VAL A 455 8.31 -0.27 -8.59
C VAL A 455 7.00 0.49 -8.81
N TYR A 456 5.86 -0.14 -8.58
CA TYR A 456 4.56 0.52 -8.66
C TYR A 456 4.47 1.71 -7.68
N ASN A 457 4.90 1.53 -6.42
CA ASN A 457 4.94 2.61 -5.44
C ASN A 457 5.83 3.78 -5.89
N ILE A 458 7.01 3.49 -6.44
CA ILE A 458 7.91 4.52 -7.00
C ILE A 458 7.20 5.33 -8.08
N MET A 459 6.47 4.67 -8.98
CA MET A 459 5.71 5.36 -10.04
C MET A 459 4.63 6.28 -9.46
N VAL A 460 3.90 5.84 -8.43
CA VAL A 460 2.90 6.68 -7.75
C VAL A 460 3.52 7.94 -7.15
N GLN A 461 4.71 7.83 -6.55
CA GLN A 461 5.42 8.99 -6.00
C GLN A 461 5.98 9.92 -7.08
N LEU A 462 6.45 9.37 -8.22
CA LEU A 462 6.80 10.18 -9.39
C LEU A 462 5.57 10.95 -9.92
N GLY A 463 4.39 10.35 -9.89
CA GLY A 463 3.12 11.02 -10.19
C GLY A 463 2.80 12.17 -9.22
N SER A 464 3.14 11.99 -7.94
CA SER A 464 3.03 13.03 -6.91
C SER A 464 3.98 14.20 -7.17
N ILE A 465 5.19 13.95 -7.70
CA ILE A 465 6.11 15.00 -8.16
C ILE A 465 5.54 15.76 -9.36
N ILE A 466 5.01 15.04 -10.36
CA ILE A 466 4.38 15.64 -11.55
C ILE A 466 3.24 16.56 -11.10
N SER A 467 2.29 16.03 -10.33
CA SER A 467 1.11 16.78 -9.86
C SER A 467 1.47 18.00 -9.02
N SER A 468 2.49 17.92 -8.16
CA SER A 468 2.95 19.06 -7.33
C SER A 468 3.37 20.28 -8.16
N ASN A 469 3.69 20.12 -9.44
CA ASN A 469 4.16 21.20 -10.31
C ASN A 469 3.14 21.64 -11.37
N ILE A 470 1.91 21.11 -11.36
CA ILE A 470 0.89 21.47 -12.36
C ILE A 470 0.25 22.82 -12.03
N TYR A 471 -0.18 23.01 -10.78
CA TYR A 471 -0.73 24.29 -10.33
C TYR A 471 0.42 25.21 -9.94
N THR A 472 0.42 26.42 -10.47
CA THR A 472 1.56 27.34 -10.42
C THR A 472 1.06 28.74 -10.08
N ALA A 473 1.94 29.56 -9.51
CA ALA A 473 1.58 30.88 -9.00
C ALA A 473 1.06 31.83 -10.09
N ASP A 474 1.60 31.75 -11.30
CA ASP A 474 1.22 32.59 -12.45
C ASP A 474 -0.13 32.21 -13.06
N ASP A 475 -0.65 31.02 -12.76
CA ASP A 475 -1.94 30.52 -13.22
C ASP A 475 -3.05 30.70 -12.16
N ALA A 476 -2.70 31.21 -10.98
CA ALA A 476 -3.67 31.54 -9.95
C ALA A 476 -4.59 32.71 -10.37
N PRO A 477 -5.84 32.81 -9.88
CA PRO A 477 -6.50 31.92 -8.90
C PRO A 477 -7.39 30.83 -9.54
N LEU A 478 -7.45 30.77 -10.87
CA LEU A 478 -8.34 29.86 -11.59
C LEU A 478 -7.65 28.57 -12.05
N TYR A 479 -6.32 28.59 -12.15
CA TYR A 479 -5.48 27.47 -12.55
C TYR A 479 -5.89 26.86 -13.90
N ARG A 480 -6.20 27.70 -14.89
CA ARG A 480 -6.72 27.28 -16.21
C ARG A 480 -5.71 26.43 -16.97
N ARG A 481 -4.45 26.85 -17.00
CA ARG A 481 -3.38 26.07 -17.63
C ARG A 481 -3.24 24.72 -16.94
N GLY A 482 -3.27 24.70 -15.61
CA GLY A 482 -3.28 23.48 -14.80
C GLY A 482 -4.44 22.56 -15.16
N ASN A 483 -5.68 23.07 -15.15
CA ASN A 483 -6.88 22.31 -15.49
C ASN A 483 -6.82 21.70 -16.90
N LYS A 484 -6.32 22.43 -17.90
CA LYS A 484 -6.10 21.88 -19.27
C LYS A 484 -5.13 20.70 -19.28
N ILE A 485 -4.02 20.81 -18.55
CA ILE A 485 -3.03 19.72 -18.42
C ILE A 485 -3.70 18.52 -17.76
N LEU A 486 -4.46 18.73 -16.67
CA LEU A 486 -5.17 17.66 -15.97
C LEU A 486 -6.22 16.98 -16.85
N ILE A 487 -6.97 17.72 -17.67
CA ILE A 487 -7.90 17.17 -18.65
C ILE A 487 -7.15 16.29 -19.66
N GLY A 488 -6.01 16.76 -20.18
CA GLY A 488 -5.18 15.99 -21.12
C GLY A 488 -4.69 14.67 -20.51
N ILE A 489 -4.18 14.69 -19.28
CA ILE A 489 -3.76 13.48 -18.54
C ILE A 489 -4.96 12.56 -18.29
N CYS A 490 -6.09 13.12 -17.88
CA CYS A 490 -7.33 12.38 -17.62
C CYS A 490 -7.82 11.62 -18.87
N VAL A 491 -7.79 12.27 -20.04
CA VAL A 491 -8.16 11.64 -21.32
C VAL A 491 -7.14 10.56 -21.69
N PHE A 492 -5.84 10.83 -21.54
CA PHE A 492 -4.79 9.84 -21.80
C PHE A 492 -4.96 8.60 -20.91
N ASP A 493 -5.25 8.78 -19.63
CA ASP A 493 -5.45 7.68 -18.68
C ASP A 493 -6.64 6.80 -19.04
N ILE A 494 -7.74 7.38 -19.55
CA ILE A 494 -8.88 6.59 -20.04
C ILE A 494 -8.42 5.64 -21.16
N PHE A 495 -7.66 6.15 -22.14
CA PHE A 495 -7.11 5.31 -23.20
C PHE A 495 -6.08 4.30 -22.69
N LEU A 496 -5.29 4.68 -21.68
CA LEU A 496 -4.32 3.80 -21.06
C LEU A 496 -4.99 2.61 -20.37
N PHE A 497 -6.04 2.83 -19.56
CA PHE A 497 -6.81 1.75 -18.93
C PHE A 497 -7.38 0.77 -19.96
N ILE A 498 -7.98 1.30 -21.02
CA ILE A 498 -8.51 0.51 -22.13
C ILE A 498 -7.39 -0.28 -22.82
N GLY A 499 -6.26 0.37 -23.11
CA GLY A 499 -5.08 -0.24 -23.72
C GLY A 499 -4.49 -1.37 -22.89
N VAL A 500 -4.32 -1.17 -21.58
CA VAL A 500 -3.80 -2.20 -20.66
C VAL A 500 -4.78 -3.39 -20.57
N LYS A 501 -6.09 -3.14 -20.56
CA LYS A 501 -7.08 -4.23 -20.62
C LYS A 501 -6.93 -5.04 -21.89
N PHE A 502 -6.92 -4.40 -23.06
CA PHE A 502 -6.76 -5.10 -24.33
C PHE A 502 -5.44 -5.84 -24.44
N TYR A 503 -4.36 -5.25 -23.91
CA TYR A 503 -3.05 -5.89 -23.84
C TYR A 503 -3.12 -7.22 -23.08
N TYR A 504 -3.72 -7.25 -21.88
CA TYR A 504 -3.84 -8.49 -21.11
C TYR A 504 -4.80 -9.50 -21.73
N ILE A 505 -5.89 -9.07 -22.38
CA ILE A 505 -6.77 -9.96 -23.16
C ILE A 505 -5.98 -10.63 -24.28
N TRP A 506 -5.23 -9.83 -25.06
CA TRP A 506 -4.40 -10.33 -26.15
C TRP A 506 -3.31 -11.28 -25.63
N ARG A 507 -2.66 -10.93 -24.54
CA ARG A 507 -1.61 -11.74 -23.91
C ARG A 507 -2.14 -13.09 -23.45
N ASN A 508 -3.30 -13.11 -22.81
CA ASN A 508 -3.98 -14.34 -22.40
C ASN A 508 -4.36 -15.20 -23.60
N LYS A 509 -4.90 -14.61 -24.66
CA LYS A 509 -5.25 -15.33 -25.90
C LYS A 509 -4.00 -15.93 -26.57
N SER A 510 -2.91 -15.17 -26.65
CA SER A 510 -1.64 -15.64 -27.21
C SER A 510 -1.04 -16.81 -26.42
N LYS A 511 -1.14 -16.77 -25.09
CA LYS A 511 -0.71 -17.89 -24.24
C LYS A 511 -1.62 -19.11 -24.37
N ALA A 512 -2.94 -18.90 -24.37
CA ALA A 512 -3.93 -19.97 -24.56
C ALA A 512 -3.73 -20.70 -25.89
N GLN A 513 -3.48 -19.98 -26.98
CA GLN A 513 -3.17 -20.59 -28.29
C GLN A 513 -1.97 -21.54 -28.27
N LYS A 514 -0.97 -21.29 -27.41
CA LYS A 514 0.18 -22.18 -27.26
C LYS A 514 -0.08 -23.31 -26.27
N TRP A 515 -0.70 -22.98 -25.14
CA TRP A 515 -0.94 -23.91 -24.03
C TRP A 515 -2.03 -24.95 -24.35
N ASP A 516 -3.11 -24.54 -25.01
CA ASP A 516 -4.29 -25.40 -25.19
C ASP A 516 -4.06 -26.45 -26.29
N VAL A 517 -3.09 -26.23 -27.19
CA VAL A 517 -2.69 -27.18 -28.24
C VAL A 517 -1.71 -28.24 -27.69
N MET A 518 -1.07 -28.00 -26.54
CA MET A 518 -0.17 -28.97 -25.93
C MET A 518 -0.94 -30.17 -25.34
N THR A 519 -0.42 -31.36 -25.59
CA THR A 519 -0.86 -32.60 -24.93
C THR A 519 -0.55 -32.58 -23.43
N THR A 520 -1.16 -33.49 -22.67
CA THR A 520 -0.95 -33.60 -21.22
C THR A 520 0.52 -33.87 -20.87
N GLU A 521 1.21 -34.71 -21.65
CA GLU A 521 2.63 -35.01 -21.48
C GLU A 521 3.52 -33.81 -21.79
N GLU A 522 3.22 -33.05 -22.85
CA GLU A 522 3.95 -31.82 -23.19
C GLU A 522 3.75 -30.73 -22.14
N LYS A 523 2.55 -30.59 -21.57
CA LYS A 523 2.27 -29.69 -20.45
C LYS A 523 3.09 -30.08 -19.22
N ALA A 524 3.13 -31.37 -18.88
CA ALA A 524 3.92 -31.87 -17.75
C ALA A 524 5.42 -31.64 -17.97
N ASN A 525 5.93 -31.90 -19.18
CA ASN A 525 7.32 -31.67 -19.54
C ASN A 525 7.67 -30.17 -19.51
N TYR A 526 6.81 -29.29 -20.02
CA TYR A 526 6.99 -27.84 -19.93
C TYR A 526 7.07 -27.40 -18.46
N LEU A 527 6.14 -27.85 -17.62
CA LEU A 527 6.14 -27.49 -16.20
C LEU A 527 7.40 -27.99 -15.46
N ALA A 528 7.96 -29.13 -15.87
CA ALA A 528 9.17 -29.71 -15.27
C ALA A 528 10.47 -29.03 -15.76
N THR A 529 10.50 -28.49 -16.98
CA THR A 529 11.75 -28.04 -17.63
C THR A 529 11.81 -26.55 -17.94
N THR A 530 10.70 -25.81 -17.79
CA THR A 530 10.63 -24.40 -18.17
C THR A 530 11.53 -23.52 -17.31
N THR A 531 12.20 -22.56 -17.95
CA THR A 531 12.92 -21.46 -17.30
C THR A 531 12.06 -20.21 -17.13
N ASP A 532 10.82 -20.24 -17.64
CA ASP A 532 9.87 -19.14 -17.52
C ASP A 532 9.43 -18.97 -16.06
N LEU A 533 9.61 -17.77 -15.52
CA LEU A 533 9.26 -17.45 -14.14
C LEU A 533 8.08 -16.48 -14.06
N GLY A 534 7.24 -16.68 -13.05
CA GLY A 534 6.11 -15.82 -12.74
C GLY A 534 5.13 -15.63 -13.88
N ASN A 535 4.95 -14.39 -14.32
CA ASN A 535 3.96 -14.02 -15.33
C ASN A 535 4.38 -14.36 -16.76
N LYS A 536 5.58 -14.92 -16.98
CA LYS A 536 6.04 -15.38 -18.30
C LYS A 536 5.57 -16.79 -18.64
N ARG A 537 5.22 -17.60 -17.64
CA ARG A 537 4.76 -18.97 -17.86
C ARG A 537 3.52 -19.06 -18.76
N LEU A 538 3.43 -20.11 -19.56
CA LEU A 538 2.34 -20.34 -20.51
C LEU A 538 1.02 -20.71 -19.84
N ASP A 539 1.04 -21.28 -18.65
CA ASP A 539 -0.16 -21.61 -17.85
C ASP A 539 -0.70 -20.40 -17.08
N PHE A 540 0.12 -19.35 -16.89
CA PHE A 540 -0.31 -18.13 -16.21
C PHE A 540 -1.29 -17.32 -17.08
N ARG A 541 -2.34 -16.79 -16.44
CA ARG A 541 -3.31 -15.88 -17.05
C ARG A 541 -3.31 -14.56 -16.29
N PHE A 542 -3.15 -13.47 -17.03
CA PHE A 542 -3.24 -12.11 -16.49
C PHE A 542 -4.68 -11.79 -16.12
N HIS A 543 -4.85 -11.10 -14.99
CA HIS A 543 -6.09 -10.45 -14.67
C HIS A 543 -6.17 -9.10 -15.39
N HIS A 544 -7.37 -8.65 -15.71
CA HIS A 544 -7.63 -7.39 -16.41
C HIS A 544 -8.89 -6.71 -15.90
#